data_AF-A0A7V9Q9E6-F1
#
_entry.id   AF-A0A7V9Q9E6-F1
#
_cell.length_a   1.000
_cell.length_b   1.000
_cell.length_c   1.000
_cell.angle_alpha   90.00
_cell.angle_beta   90.00
_cell.angle_gamma   90.00
#
_symmetry.space_group_name_H-M   'P 1'
#
loop_
_entity.id
_entity.type
_entity.pdbx_description
1 polymer ?
#
loop_
_entity_poly.entity_id
_entity_poly.type
_entity_poly.pdbx_seq_one_letter_code
_entity_poly.pdbx_strand_id
1 'polypeptide(L)'
;VGRNTGELGGSEYLKVIHGLVAGDAPELDLHNEKALQQALLSAIRTGTVHSAHDTSEGGLAVALAESCIGDGSAPLGLDVDVMDDLPTEQLLFGESQTRVIVSCAPEKADQLITHFTDAGVPASQIGIVGARKGQFRIGTASSAIQDSVADLAEIYFNAIPRRMDGTPEAVDALIHSEVSL
;
A
#
# COMPACT_ATOMS: atom_id res chain seq x y z
N VAL A 1 -6.56 -7.29 2.63
CA VAL A 1 -7.87 -7.83 2.19
C VAL A 1 -8.01 -7.54 0.71
N GLY A 2 -8.52 -8.48 -0.09
CA GLY A 2 -8.51 -8.43 -1.56
C GLY A 2 -7.43 -9.33 -2.16
N ARG A 3 -7.36 -9.38 -3.50
CA ARG A 3 -6.37 -10.18 -4.25
C ARG A 3 -5.41 -9.28 -5.00
N ASN A 4 -4.13 -9.65 -5.06
CA ASN A 4 -3.20 -9.02 -5.97
C ASN A 4 -3.44 -9.56 -7.39
N THR A 5 -3.59 -8.67 -8.37
CA THR A 5 -3.77 -9.05 -9.80
C THR A 5 -2.59 -8.59 -10.66
N GLY A 6 -1.71 -7.74 -10.12
CA GLY A 6 -0.47 -7.32 -10.80
C GLY A 6 -0.67 -6.32 -11.94
N GLU A 7 -1.83 -5.66 -11.99
CA GLU A 7 -2.21 -4.75 -13.06
C GLU A 7 -1.41 -3.43 -12.99
N LEU A 8 -0.49 -3.23 -13.93
CA LEU A 8 0.32 -2.00 -14.05
C LEU A 8 -0.21 -1.02 -15.11
N GLY A 9 -1.18 -1.43 -15.94
CA GLY A 9 -1.72 -0.58 -17.00
C GLY A 9 -2.29 0.73 -16.44
N GLY A 10 -1.87 1.85 -17.02
CA GLY A 10 -2.28 3.18 -16.58
C GLY A 10 -1.78 3.62 -15.20
N SER A 11 -0.91 2.85 -14.55
CA SER A 11 -0.46 3.13 -13.17
C SER A 11 0.51 4.30 -13.07
N GLU A 12 0.58 4.91 -11.88
CA GLU A 12 1.60 5.90 -11.54
C GLU A 12 3.01 5.32 -11.63
N TYR A 13 3.19 4.02 -11.40
CA TYR A 13 4.48 3.35 -11.58
C TYR A 13 4.97 3.43 -13.04
N LEU A 14 4.11 3.09 -14.02
CA LEU A 14 4.49 3.20 -15.44
C LEU A 14 4.80 4.66 -15.83
N LYS A 15 4.00 5.59 -15.33
CA LYS A 15 4.17 7.02 -15.63
C LYS A 15 5.46 7.58 -15.05
N VAL A 16 5.76 7.30 -13.78
CA VAL A 16 6.90 7.89 -13.06
C VAL A 16 8.21 7.19 -13.40
N ILE A 17 8.23 5.85 -13.45
CA ILE A 17 9.47 5.08 -13.66
C ILE A 17 9.79 4.91 -15.15
N HIS A 18 8.77 4.73 -15.99
CA HIS A 18 8.95 4.46 -17.43
C HIS A 18 8.55 5.61 -18.33
N GLY A 19 8.04 6.73 -17.79
CA GLY A 19 7.57 7.86 -18.60
C GLY A 19 6.38 7.52 -19.50
N LEU A 20 5.64 6.45 -19.18
CA LEU A 20 4.66 5.85 -20.08
C LEU A 20 3.26 5.88 -19.47
N VAL A 21 2.29 6.36 -20.24
CA VAL A 21 0.86 6.23 -19.93
C VAL A 21 0.24 5.30 -20.98
N ALA A 22 0.19 4.01 -20.66
CA ALA A 22 -0.27 2.97 -21.56
C ALA A 22 -0.82 1.75 -20.79
N GLY A 23 -1.47 0.84 -21.53
CA GLY A 23 -2.16 -0.32 -20.97
C GLY A 23 -3.61 -0.02 -20.61
N ASP A 24 -4.37 -1.07 -20.35
CA ASP A 24 -5.76 -0.96 -19.91
C ASP A 24 -5.81 -0.62 -18.42
N ALA A 25 -6.88 0.09 -18.02
CA ALA A 25 -7.14 0.33 -16.62
C ALA A 25 -7.42 -0.99 -15.87
N PRO A 26 -7.11 -1.09 -14.57
CA PRO A 26 -7.39 -2.28 -13.77
C PRO A 26 -8.87 -2.70 -13.84
N GLU A 27 -9.13 -4.00 -13.90
CA GLU A 27 -10.48 -4.55 -13.92
C GLU A 27 -11.21 -4.32 -12.59
N LEU A 28 -12.52 -4.10 -12.67
CA LEU A 28 -13.39 -3.90 -11.50
C LEU A 28 -14.58 -4.86 -11.53
N ASP A 29 -14.64 -5.77 -10.56
CA ASP A 29 -15.83 -6.56 -10.28
C ASP A 29 -16.66 -5.91 -9.17
N LEU A 30 -17.77 -5.30 -9.56
CA LEU A 30 -18.68 -4.61 -8.64
C LEU A 30 -19.31 -5.53 -7.58
N HIS A 31 -19.42 -6.84 -7.84
CA HIS A 31 -19.93 -7.77 -6.84
C HIS A 31 -18.89 -7.99 -5.73
N ASN A 32 -17.63 -8.19 -6.12
CA ASN A 32 -16.53 -8.33 -5.16
C ASN A 32 -16.32 -7.03 -4.38
N GLU A 33 -16.38 -5.88 -5.06
CA GLU A 33 -16.27 -4.57 -4.42
C GLU A 33 -17.36 -4.37 -3.37
N LYS A 34 -18.62 -4.64 -3.74
CA LYS A 34 -19.75 -4.55 -2.81
C LYS A 34 -19.58 -5.49 -1.62
N ALA A 35 -19.14 -6.72 -1.84
CA ALA A 35 -18.91 -7.69 -0.77
C ALA A 35 -17.82 -7.21 0.20
N LEU A 36 -16.70 -6.69 -0.33
CA LEU A 36 -15.62 -6.11 0.46
C LEU A 36 -16.12 -4.93 1.30
N GLN A 37 -16.81 -3.97 0.68
CA GLN A 37 -17.32 -2.78 1.38
C GLN A 37 -18.30 -3.15 2.50
N GLN A 38 -19.20 -4.12 2.26
CA GLN A 38 -20.15 -4.58 3.26
C GLN A 38 -19.45 -5.32 4.42
N ALA A 39 -18.50 -6.20 4.12
CA ALA A 39 -17.74 -6.93 5.12
C ALA A 39 -16.88 -5.97 5.98
N LEU A 40 -16.19 -5.02 5.34
CA LEU A 40 -15.37 -4.00 6.00
C LEU A 40 -16.23 -3.14 6.93
N LEU A 41 -17.36 -2.63 6.46
CA LEU A 41 -18.27 -1.82 7.26
C LEU A 41 -18.79 -2.59 8.49
N SER A 42 -19.10 -3.89 8.31
CA SER A 42 -19.49 -4.74 9.43
C SER A 42 -18.36 -4.90 10.46
N ALA A 43 -17.12 -5.15 10.01
CA ALA A 43 -15.96 -5.31 10.89
C ALA A 43 -15.59 -4.01 11.64
N ILE A 44 -15.77 -2.85 11.00
CA ILE A 44 -15.59 -1.55 11.65
C ILE A 44 -16.64 -1.38 12.75
N ARG A 45 -17.90 -1.74 12.49
CA ARG A 45 -19.00 -1.61 13.46
C ARG A 45 -18.85 -2.53 14.68
N THR A 46 -18.11 -3.63 14.58
CA THR A 46 -17.79 -4.48 15.75
C THR A 46 -16.65 -3.91 16.61
N GLY A 47 -16.01 -2.82 16.18
CA GLY A 47 -14.85 -2.24 16.88
C GLY A 47 -13.58 -3.07 16.78
N THR A 48 -13.51 -4.02 15.84
CA THR A 48 -12.36 -4.91 15.67
C THR A 48 -11.23 -4.26 14.84
N VAL A 49 -11.60 -3.33 13.96
CA VAL A 49 -10.67 -2.62 13.07
C VAL A 49 -10.10 -1.40 13.79
N HIS A 50 -8.76 -1.27 13.79
CA HIS A 50 -8.05 -0.09 14.27
C HIS A 50 -7.85 0.96 13.16
N SER A 51 -7.51 0.52 11.96
CA SER A 51 -7.42 1.36 10.77
C SER A 51 -7.77 0.57 9.52
N ALA A 52 -8.23 1.27 8.48
CA ALA A 52 -8.43 0.74 7.14
C ALA A 52 -7.97 1.77 6.11
N HIS A 53 -7.25 1.33 5.08
CA HIS A 53 -6.74 2.17 4.00
C HIS A 53 -6.88 1.42 2.67
N ASP A 54 -7.48 2.05 1.66
CA ASP A 54 -7.59 1.43 0.34
C ASP A 54 -6.22 1.34 -0.33
N THR A 55 -6.09 0.43 -1.31
CA THR A 55 -4.94 0.45 -2.22
C THR A 55 -5.39 1.07 -3.53
N SER A 56 -4.82 2.20 -3.89
CA SER A 56 -5.18 2.95 -5.10
C SER A 56 -3.92 3.36 -5.86
N GLU A 57 -3.74 4.66 -6.12
CA GLU A 57 -2.61 5.19 -6.89
C GLU A 57 -1.27 4.85 -6.22
N GLY A 58 -0.31 4.35 -7.00
CA GLY A 58 0.98 3.88 -6.48
C GLY A 58 0.95 2.49 -5.82
N GLY A 59 -0.22 1.87 -5.68
CA GLY A 59 -0.36 0.47 -5.29
C GLY A 59 -0.13 0.18 -3.80
N LEU A 60 0.17 -1.08 -3.49
CA LEU A 60 0.26 -1.60 -2.13
C LEU A 60 1.38 -0.94 -1.31
N ALA A 61 2.55 -0.71 -1.91
CA ALA A 61 3.68 -0.13 -1.21
C ALA A 61 3.40 1.32 -0.75
N VAL A 62 2.78 2.12 -1.62
CA VAL A 62 2.39 3.50 -1.30
C VAL A 62 1.27 3.52 -0.25
N ALA A 63 0.23 2.69 -0.41
CA ALA A 63 -0.85 2.61 0.57
C ALA A 63 -0.37 2.17 1.97
N LEU A 64 0.63 1.27 2.05
CA LEU A 64 1.28 0.92 3.32
C LEU A 64 2.07 2.10 3.89
N ALA A 65 2.82 2.83 3.06
CA ALA A 65 3.57 4.01 3.49
C ALA A 65 2.64 5.10 4.03
N GLU A 66 1.56 5.43 3.32
CA GLU A 66 0.54 6.40 3.74
C GLU A 66 -0.14 5.99 5.04
N SER A 67 -0.47 4.71 5.19
CA SER A 67 -1.01 4.14 6.44
C SER A 67 -0.07 4.33 7.63
N CYS A 68 1.24 4.22 7.41
CA CYS A 68 2.28 4.40 8.42
C CYS A 68 2.52 5.88 8.77
N ILE A 69 2.51 6.75 7.76
CA ILE A 69 2.76 8.19 7.91
C ILE A 69 1.59 8.87 8.62
N GLY A 70 0.35 8.50 8.26
CA GLY A 70 -0.87 9.10 8.80
C GLY A 70 -0.91 10.62 8.60
N ASP A 71 -1.15 11.35 9.68
CA ASP A 71 -1.13 12.83 9.68
C ASP A 71 0.26 13.44 9.91
N GLY A 72 1.31 12.60 10.00
CA GLY A 72 2.68 13.02 10.24
C GLY A 72 3.05 13.37 11.68
N SER A 73 2.07 13.46 12.59
CA SER A 73 2.33 13.80 14.00
C SER A 73 2.97 12.64 14.77
N ALA A 74 2.66 11.41 14.37
CA ALA A 74 3.03 10.19 15.07
C ALA A 74 3.21 8.99 14.12
N PRO A 75 4.11 9.08 13.13
CA PRO A 75 4.28 8.01 12.16
C PRO A 75 4.71 6.71 12.85
N LEU A 76 4.18 5.58 12.39
CA LEU A 76 4.40 4.25 12.95
C LEU A 76 5.21 3.41 11.96
N GLY A 77 6.20 2.68 12.46
CA GLY A 77 6.92 1.69 11.67
C GLY A 77 6.00 0.55 11.23
N LEU A 78 6.53 -0.32 10.39
CA LEU A 78 5.83 -1.46 9.84
C LEU A 78 6.83 -2.52 9.39
N ASP A 79 6.49 -3.78 9.62
CA ASP A 79 7.23 -4.93 9.13
C ASP A 79 6.23 -5.93 8.53
N VAL A 80 6.26 -6.05 7.20
CA VAL A 80 5.39 -6.95 6.45
C VAL A 80 6.18 -7.79 5.45
N ASP A 81 5.67 -8.98 5.21
CA ASP A 81 6.07 -9.88 4.14
C ASP A 81 4.85 -10.14 3.24
N VAL A 82 4.96 -9.74 1.97
CA VAL A 82 3.94 -9.97 0.95
C VAL A 82 4.45 -11.07 0.02
N MET A 83 3.95 -12.29 0.22
CA MET A 83 4.36 -13.47 -0.54
C MET A 83 3.32 -13.79 -1.61
N ASP A 84 3.73 -13.66 -2.86
CA ASP A 84 2.91 -13.87 -4.06
C ASP A 84 3.84 -14.31 -5.21
N ASP A 85 3.29 -14.97 -6.22
CA ASP A 85 4.04 -15.40 -7.41
C ASP A 85 4.22 -14.25 -8.42
N LEU A 86 3.55 -13.12 -8.19
CA LEU A 86 3.70 -11.91 -8.98
C LEU A 86 5.14 -11.33 -8.88
N PRO A 87 5.68 -10.76 -9.98
CA PRO A 87 6.89 -9.96 -9.93
C PRO A 87 6.79 -8.83 -8.90
N THR A 88 7.90 -8.49 -8.23
CA THR A 88 7.95 -7.50 -7.15
C THR A 88 7.26 -6.19 -7.54
N GLU A 89 7.51 -5.68 -8.74
CA GLU A 89 7.00 -4.38 -9.20
C GLU A 89 5.47 -4.43 -9.36
N GLN A 90 4.94 -5.52 -9.93
CA GLN A 90 3.51 -5.74 -10.08
C GLN A 90 2.81 -5.95 -8.74
N LEU A 91 3.46 -6.68 -7.83
CA LEU A 91 2.95 -6.94 -6.50
C LEU A 91 2.83 -5.67 -5.66
N LEU A 92 3.88 -4.83 -5.70
CA LEU A 92 4.00 -3.66 -4.84
C LEU A 92 3.35 -2.42 -5.42
N PHE A 93 3.42 -2.23 -6.74
CA PHE A 93 2.97 -1.01 -7.42
C PHE A 93 1.82 -1.22 -8.40
N GLY A 94 1.32 -2.46 -8.54
CA GLY A 94 0.07 -2.71 -9.26
C GLY A 94 -1.11 -2.03 -8.57
N GLU A 95 -1.93 -1.33 -9.36
CA GLU A 95 -3.07 -0.52 -8.88
C GLU A 95 -4.39 -1.29 -8.94
N SER A 96 -4.33 -2.59 -8.64
CA SER A 96 -5.46 -3.51 -8.60
C SER A 96 -6.60 -2.98 -7.69
N GLN A 97 -7.83 -3.05 -8.20
CA GLN A 97 -9.04 -2.62 -7.50
C GLN A 97 -9.45 -3.60 -6.39
N THR A 98 -10.40 -3.17 -5.53
CA THR A 98 -11.02 -4.04 -4.51
C THR A 98 -9.99 -4.64 -3.53
N ARG A 99 -9.10 -3.79 -3.01
CA ARG A 99 -8.23 -4.16 -1.89
C ARG A 99 -8.18 -3.07 -0.83
N VAL A 100 -8.02 -3.51 0.41
CA VAL A 100 -7.91 -2.66 1.58
C VAL A 100 -6.91 -3.27 2.56
N ILE A 101 -6.04 -2.43 3.09
CA ILE A 101 -5.14 -2.73 4.21
C ILE A 101 -5.93 -2.48 5.49
N VAL A 102 -5.93 -3.44 6.41
CA VAL A 102 -6.67 -3.34 7.67
C VAL A 102 -5.74 -3.70 8.81
N SER A 103 -5.76 -2.93 9.89
CA SER A 103 -5.06 -3.25 11.13
C SER A 103 -6.05 -3.56 12.26
N CYS A 104 -5.64 -4.41 13.20
CA CYS A 104 -6.40 -4.80 14.37
C CYS A 104 -5.45 -5.19 15.52
N ALA A 105 -6.01 -5.48 16.69
CA ALA A 105 -5.24 -6.10 17.77
C ALA A 105 -4.76 -7.50 17.32
N PRO A 106 -3.54 -7.95 17.71
CA PRO A 106 -2.99 -9.24 17.29
C PRO A 106 -3.92 -10.43 17.57
N GLU A 107 -4.56 -10.45 18.74
CA GLU A 107 -5.51 -11.49 19.16
C GLU A 107 -6.83 -11.50 18.38
N LYS A 108 -7.05 -10.51 17.51
CA LYS A 108 -8.22 -10.38 16.63
C LYS A 108 -7.92 -10.72 15.17
N ALA A 109 -6.67 -10.97 14.80
CA ALA A 109 -6.27 -11.21 13.41
C ALA A 109 -7.04 -12.37 12.77
N ASP A 110 -7.04 -13.54 13.40
CA ASP A 110 -7.73 -14.74 12.87
C ASP A 110 -9.25 -14.53 12.76
N GLN A 111 -9.84 -13.86 13.75
CA GLN A 111 -11.26 -13.50 13.74
C GLN A 111 -11.59 -12.60 12.55
N LEU A 112 -10.74 -11.60 12.29
CA LEU A 112 -10.94 -10.64 11.22
C LEU A 112 -10.76 -11.29 9.83
N ILE A 113 -9.74 -12.15 9.68
CA ILE A 113 -9.54 -12.93 8.46
C ILE A 113 -10.77 -13.80 8.18
N THR A 114 -11.23 -14.55 9.20
CA THR A 114 -12.42 -15.40 9.09
C THR A 114 -13.66 -14.60 8.67
N HIS A 115 -13.85 -13.43 9.27
CA HIS A 115 -14.98 -12.53 8.93
C HIS A 115 -14.99 -12.13 7.45
N PHE A 116 -13.84 -11.79 6.88
CA PHE A 116 -13.77 -11.49 5.44
C PHE A 116 -13.98 -12.73 4.59
N THR A 117 -13.35 -13.87 4.93
CA THR A 117 -13.47 -15.10 4.15
C THR A 117 -14.89 -15.67 4.15
N ASP A 118 -15.62 -15.57 5.26
CA ASP A 118 -17.03 -15.98 5.37
C ASP A 118 -17.94 -15.11 4.49
N ALA A 119 -17.55 -13.85 4.24
CA ALA A 119 -18.23 -12.96 3.30
C ALA A 119 -17.81 -13.18 1.83
N GLY A 120 -16.98 -14.19 1.56
CA GLY A 120 -16.44 -14.47 0.22
C GLY A 120 -15.32 -13.52 -0.21
N VAL A 121 -14.76 -12.73 0.70
CA VAL A 121 -13.71 -11.76 0.43
C VAL A 121 -12.36 -12.33 0.90
N PRO A 122 -11.37 -12.52 0.01
CA PRO A 122 -10.08 -13.05 0.40
C PRO A 122 -9.35 -12.08 1.34
N ALA A 123 -8.72 -12.62 2.37
CA ALA A 123 -7.93 -11.87 3.33
C ALA A 123 -6.76 -12.71 3.82
N SER A 124 -5.64 -12.05 4.11
CA SER A 124 -4.44 -12.64 4.67
C SER A 124 -3.78 -11.65 5.62
N GLN A 125 -3.06 -12.18 6.61
CA GLN A 125 -2.14 -11.39 7.42
C GLN A 125 -0.81 -11.25 6.67
N ILE A 126 -0.33 -10.01 6.56
CA ILE A 126 0.95 -9.70 5.89
C ILE A 126 2.04 -9.27 6.87
N GLY A 127 1.72 -8.93 8.13
CA GLY A 127 2.74 -8.54 9.10
C GLY A 127 2.18 -7.76 10.28
N ILE A 128 2.98 -6.81 10.79
CA ILE A 128 2.69 -6.05 12.01
C ILE A 128 2.99 -4.56 11.87
N VAL A 129 2.25 -3.76 12.65
CA VAL A 129 2.56 -2.35 12.87
C VAL A 129 3.66 -2.25 13.94
N GLY A 130 4.67 -1.45 13.65
CA GLY A 130 5.85 -1.25 14.49
C GLY A 130 5.75 -0.03 15.42
N ALA A 131 6.88 0.30 16.04
CA ALA A 131 6.98 1.42 16.98
C ALA A 131 6.88 2.79 16.29
N ARG A 132 6.57 3.83 17.08
CA ARG A 132 6.61 5.23 16.63
C ARG A 132 7.99 5.59 16.10
N LYS A 133 8.04 6.24 14.94
CA LYS A 133 9.29 6.59 14.23
C LYS A 133 10.20 5.38 14.00
N GLY A 134 9.61 4.19 13.83
CA GLY A 134 10.32 2.94 13.58
C GLY A 134 10.70 2.77 12.11
N GLN A 135 11.19 1.57 11.79
CA GLN A 135 11.50 1.16 10.43
C GLN A 135 10.22 0.86 9.64
N PHE A 136 10.26 1.13 8.35
CA PHE A 136 9.31 0.69 7.35
C PHE A 136 9.95 -0.40 6.51
N ARG A 137 9.43 -1.63 6.56
CA ARG A 137 9.95 -2.78 5.83
C ARG A 137 8.83 -3.51 5.09
N ILE A 138 9.01 -3.69 3.79
CA ILE A 138 8.18 -4.60 2.97
C ILE A 138 9.11 -5.65 2.37
N GLY A 139 8.95 -6.91 2.77
CA GLY A 139 9.57 -8.06 2.13
C GLY A 139 8.70 -8.65 1.03
N THR A 140 9.32 -9.11 -0.04
CA THR A 140 8.72 -9.94 -1.10
C THR A 140 9.56 -11.22 -1.26
N ALA A 141 9.13 -12.14 -2.12
CA ALA A 141 9.85 -13.40 -2.35
C ALA A 141 11.31 -13.20 -2.83
N SER A 142 11.59 -12.09 -3.53
CA SER A 142 12.88 -11.83 -4.19
C SER A 142 13.65 -10.62 -3.65
N SER A 143 12.99 -9.70 -2.93
CA SER A 143 13.59 -8.42 -2.52
C SER A 143 12.90 -7.83 -1.29
N ALA A 144 13.46 -6.74 -0.74
CA ALA A 144 12.80 -5.97 0.30
C ALA A 144 13.02 -4.46 0.11
N ILE A 145 11.99 -3.67 0.40
CA ILE A 145 12.06 -2.21 0.53
C ILE A 145 12.21 -1.88 2.02
N GLN A 146 13.20 -1.06 2.37
CA GLN A 146 13.44 -0.66 3.76
C GLN A 146 13.81 0.82 3.85
N ASP A 147 13.14 1.56 4.74
CA ASP A 147 13.47 2.94 5.07
C ASP A 147 13.03 3.27 6.52
N SER A 148 13.28 4.48 7.00
CA SER A 148 12.67 4.99 8.22
C SER A 148 11.32 5.65 7.89
N VAL A 149 10.30 5.42 8.72
CA VAL A 149 9.00 6.10 8.51
C VAL A 149 9.11 7.62 8.66
N ALA A 150 10.16 8.11 9.34
CA ALA A 150 10.42 9.54 9.47
C ALA A 150 10.86 10.17 8.14
N ASP A 151 11.71 9.47 7.37
CA ASP A 151 12.16 9.93 6.06
C ASP A 151 11.02 9.87 5.04
N LEU A 152 10.20 8.80 5.08
CA LEU A 152 8.99 8.72 4.25
C LEU A 152 8.02 9.88 4.54
N ALA A 153 7.79 10.20 5.81
CA ALA A 153 6.92 11.32 6.20
C ALA A 153 7.49 12.67 5.75
N GLU A 154 8.80 12.86 5.88
CA GLU A 154 9.49 14.07 5.41
C GLU A 154 9.30 14.28 3.91
N ILE A 155 9.53 13.22 3.12
CA ILE A 155 9.37 13.25 1.67
C ILE A 155 7.92 13.59 1.30
N TYR A 156 6.95 12.90 1.92
CA TYR A 156 5.53 13.05 1.63
C TYR A 156 5.03 14.46 1.96
N PHE A 157 5.24 14.96 3.18
CA PHE A 157 4.71 16.26 3.60
C PHE A 157 5.42 17.45 2.96
N ASN A 158 6.68 17.29 2.55
CA ASN A 158 7.43 18.36 1.88
C ASN A 158 7.36 18.32 0.35
N ALA A 159 6.72 17.31 -0.26
CA ALA A 159 6.59 17.23 -1.72
C ALA A 159 5.90 18.48 -2.33
N ILE A 160 4.71 18.84 -1.83
CA ILE A 160 3.97 20.02 -2.30
C ILE A 160 4.71 21.32 -1.95
N PRO A 161 5.14 21.57 -0.69
CA PRO A 161 5.93 22.76 -0.36
C PRO A 161 7.14 22.98 -1.27
N ARG A 162 7.97 21.94 -1.51
CA ARG A 162 9.14 22.04 -2.39
C ARG A 162 8.77 22.47 -3.80
N ARG A 163 7.70 21.87 -4.34
CA ARG A 163 7.20 22.18 -5.68
C ARG A 163 6.64 23.60 -5.79
N MET A 164 6.01 24.09 -4.73
CA MET A 164 5.53 25.47 -4.65
C MET A 164 6.66 26.49 -4.52
N ASP A 165 7.70 26.16 -3.74
CA ASP A 165 8.85 27.03 -3.50
C ASP A 165 9.86 27.04 -4.66
N GLY A 166 9.63 26.23 -5.71
CA GLY A 166 10.51 26.11 -6.86
C GLY A 166 11.86 25.44 -6.54
N THR A 167 11.93 24.72 -5.43
CA THR A 167 13.11 23.90 -5.11
C THR A 167 13.04 22.64 -5.97
N PRO A 168 14.07 22.32 -6.79
CA PRO A 168 14.04 21.14 -7.64
C PRO A 168 13.78 19.88 -6.81
N GLU A 169 12.91 18.99 -7.29
CA GLU A 169 12.67 17.69 -6.67
C GLU A 169 13.95 16.85 -6.76
N ALA A 170 14.42 16.30 -5.64
CA ALA A 170 15.51 15.31 -5.63
C ALA A 170 15.12 14.02 -6.38
N VAL A 171 13.82 13.80 -6.62
CA VAL A 171 13.26 12.64 -7.30
C VAL A 171 13.72 12.56 -8.76
N ASP A 172 13.81 13.69 -9.46
CA ASP A 172 14.38 13.74 -10.81
C ASP A 172 15.87 13.34 -10.82
N ALA A 173 16.63 13.69 -9.78
CA ALA A 173 18.05 13.32 -9.70
C ALA A 173 18.27 11.84 -9.36
N LEU A 174 17.39 11.24 -8.54
CA LEU A 174 17.46 9.83 -8.14
C LEU A 174 17.01 8.89 -9.27
N ILE A 175 15.84 9.14 -9.89
CA ILE A 175 15.30 8.31 -10.98
C ILE A 175 16.25 8.30 -12.19
N HIS A 176 16.83 9.44 -12.57
CA HIS A 176 17.76 9.49 -13.70
C HIS A 176 19.16 8.94 -13.40
N SER A 177 19.50 8.70 -12.13
CA SER A 177 20.79 8.11 -11.73
C SER A 177 20.80 6.59 -11.65
N GLU A 178 19.64 5.95 -11.44
CA GLU A 178 19.52 4.50 -11.27
C GLU A 178 18.99 3.75 -12.51
N VAL A 179 18.50 4.45 -13.55
CA VAL A 179 18.07 3.85 -14.83
C VAL A 179 19.23 3.67 -15.83
N SER A 180 20.48 3.92 -15.41
CA SER A 180 21.67 3.56 -16.18
C SER A 180 22.23 2.19 -15.75
N LEU A 181 21.55 1.11 -16.13
CA LEU A 181 22.10 -0.24 -16.23
C LEU A 181 21.66 -0.90 -17.54
#